data_AF-A0A957ZTB7-F1
#
_entry.id   AF-A0A957ZTB7-F1
#
_cell.length_a   1.000
_cell.length_b   1.000
_cell.length_c   1.000
_cell.angle_alpha   90.00
_cell.angle_beta   90.00
_cell.angle_gamma   90.00
#
_symmetry.space_group_name_H-M   'P 1'
#
loop_
_entity.id
_entity.type
_entity.pdbx_description
1 polymer ?
#
loop_
_entity_poly.entity_id
_entity_poly.type
_entity_poly.pdbx_seq_one_letter_code
_entity_poly.pdbx_strand_id
1 'polypeptide(L)'
;MVAVYGKGGIGKSFFTSNLTARLAFGGQRVLQLGCDPKHDSCNTIFDGHSLPTLGEVWREAKANHAEDRLQIGDLIFRNDLAPDVPIYGCEIGGPDVGRGCGGQGISHGFKVLESLGMQQWNLDMVVMDFLGDVVCGGFATPLARSLAEEVLIVVSHDRQSLYAANNIARAAHYFRSMGGTTQLLGLVVNRDDGTDTVDRFAQATGLPILARIPHNHQVRVLSDACKLVLHVEPFGDIFGGIADGIVSRSLQPCTDYTPLSYDQFLAIFDAQEPPGRPTPAGADELLGATPQNSVGLLDLELSPVRQVNATTPEQSTVLEMLEAIGLHITDMAQTDADGITVTSGATEIRIGKPADLDNKMAFVSALARSGQPFSIIDVRYADAPSYR
;
A
#
# COMPACT_ATOMS: atom_id res chain seq x y z
N MET A 1 23.83 -10.38 8.66
CA MET A 1 22.58 -9.61 8.92
C MET A 1 21.88 -9.26 7.61
N VAL A 2 20.55 -9.28 7.57
CA VAL A 2 19.73 -8.99 6.38
C VAL A 2 18.86 -7.75 6.62
N ALA A 3 18.80 -6.83 5.67
CA ALA A 3 17.85 -5.71 5.69
C ALA A 3 16.74 -5.92 4.64
N VAL A 4 15.51 -5.60 5.01
CA VAL A 4 14.34 -5.61 4.14
C VAL A 4 13.90 -4.17 3.91
N TYR A 5 13.91 -3.74 2.65
CA TYR A 5 13.46 -2.42 2.22
C TYR A 5 12.26 -2.51 1.29
N GLY A 6 11.62 -1.37 1.05
CA GLY A 6 10.48 -1.24 0.15
C GLY A 6 9.60 -0.05 0.53
N LYS A 7 8.69 0.32 -0.37
CA LYS A 7 7.73 1.40 -0.19
C LYS A 7 6.86 1.19 1.07
N GLY A 8 6.37 2.26 1.68
CA GLY A 8 5.35 2.23 2.72
C GLY A 8 4.09 1.49 2.25
N GLY A 9 3.56 0.61 3.11
CA GLY A 9 2.34 -0.17 2.79
C GLY A 9 2.53 -1.33 1.82
N ILE A 10 3.76 -1.62 1.35
CA ILE A 10 4.02 -2.74 0.43
C ILE A 10 3.90 -4.12 1.08
N GLY A 11 3.94 -4.19 2.42
CA GLY A 11 3.95 -5.44 3.18
C GLY A 11 5.35 -5.93 3.59
N LYS A 12 6.30 -5.01 3.84
CA LYS A 12 7.61 -5.35 4.41
C LYS A 12 7.50 -6.12 5.72
N SER A 13 6.76 -5.60 6.70
CA SER A 13 6.58 -6.24 8.01
C SER A 13 5.92 -7.63 7.92
N PHE A 14 4.97 -7.79 6.99
CA PHE A 14 4.39 -9.09 6.67
C PHE A 14 5.45 -10.07 6.12
N PHE A 15 6.26 -9.62 5.15
CA PHE A 15 7.35 -10.41 4.59
C PHE A 15 8.38 -10.77 5.65
N THR A 16 8.87 -9.78 6.40
CA THR A 16 9.88 -9.93 7.46
C THR A 16 9.41 -10.92 8.51
N SER A 17 8.19 -10.77 9.03
CA SER A 17 7.65 -11.65 10.09
C SER A 17 7.54 -13.12 9.65
N ASN A 18 7.12 -13.36 8.41
CA ASN A 18 7.02 -14.72 7.90
C ASN A 18 8.40 -15.30 7.56
N LEU A 19 9.33 -14.48 7.04
CA LEU A 19 10.71 -14.89 6.80
C LEU A 19 11.43 -15.26 8.10
N THR A 20 11.35 -14.40 9.12
CA THR A 20 12.00 -14.63 10.42
C THR A 20 11.41 -15.83 11.15
N ALA A 21 10.09 -15.99 11.11
CA ALA A 21 9.43 -17.18 11.63
C ALA A 21 9.89 -18.45 10.90
N ARG A 22 9.97 -18.44 9.56
CA ARG A 22 10.43 -19.60 8.79
C ARG A 22 11.89 -19.95 9.05
N LEU A 23 12.76 -18.95 9.26
CA LEU A 23 14.14 -19.14 9.69
C LEU A 23 14.21 -19.78 11.08
N ALA A 24 13.39 -19.30 12.02
CA ALA A 24 13.31 -19.87 13.38
C ALA A 24 12.82 -21.32 13.37
N PHE A 25 11.77 -21.65 12.60
CA PHE A 25 11.33 -23.03 12.37
C PHE A 25 12.42 -23.90 11.71
N GLY A 26 13.34 -23.28 10.95
CA GLY A 26 14.53 -23.92 10.40
C GLY A 26 15.68 -24.08 11.41
N GLY A 27 15.46 -23.79 12.69
CA GLY A 27 16.44 -23.95 13.77
C GLY A 27 17.41 -22.79 13.93
N GLN A 28 17.23 -21.68 13.20
CA GLN A 28 18.07 -20.49 13.35
C GLN A 28 17.65 -19.70 14.59
N ARG A 29 18.63 -19.12 15.30
CA ARG A 29 18.40 -18.14 16.37
C ARG A 29 18.23 -16.76 15.74
N VAL A 30 16.98 -16.31 15.62
CA VAL A 30 16.63 -15.12 14.83
C VAL A 30 16.21 -13.94 15.71
N LEU A 31 16.74 -12.76 15.39
CA LEU A 31 16.25 -11.47 15.91
C LEU A 31 15.62 -10.65 14.78
N GLN A 32 14.36 -10.24 14.96
CA GLN A 32 13.70 -9.25 14.12
C GLN A 32 13.84 -7.85 14.72
N LEU A 33 14.32 -6.90 13.92
CA LEU A 33 14.43 -5.49 14.30
C LEU A 33 13.45 -4.64 13.49
N GLY A 34 12.51 -4.00 14.17
CA GLY A 34 11.64 -2.97 13.58
C GLY A 34 12.36 -1.64 13.48
N CYS A 35 12.70 -1.23 12.25
CA CYS A 35 13.43 0.01 11.93
C CYS A 35 12.54 1.00 11.15
N ASP A 36 11.24 0.99 11.44
CA ASP A 36 10.23 1.85 10.82
C ASP A 36 9.51 2.66 11.91
N PRO A 37 9.30 3.99 11.73
CA PRO A 37 8.49 4.81 12.64
C PRO A 37 7.02 4.37 12.78
N LYS A 38 6.57 3.36 12.05
CA LYS A 38 5.25 2.74 12.21
C LYS A 38 5.12 1.84 13.45
N HIS A 39 6.23 1.29 13.95
CA HIS A 39 6.32 0.54 15.22
C HIS A 39 5.47 -0.74 15.37
N ASP A 40 5.21 -1.46 14.29
CA ASP A 40 4.37 -2.67 14.27
C ASP A 40 5.04 -3.84 13.52
N SER A 41 6.36 -3.80 13.35
CA SER A 41 7.09 -4.82 12.59
C SER A 41 6.98 -6.18 13.27
N CYS A 42 7.18 -6.22 14.58
CA CYS A 42 7.24 -7.44 15.37
C CYS A 42 5.86 -7.99 15.77
N ASN A 43 4.77 -7.24 15.60
CA ASN A 43 3.45 -7.61 16.13
C ASN A 43 3.03 -9.02 15.72
N THR A 44 3.30 -9.44 14.48
CA THR A 44 2.93 -10.78 14.00
C THR A 44 3.69 -11.91 14.72
N ILE A 45 4.98 -11.72 15.01
CA ILE A 45 5.79 -12.72 15.71
C ILE A 45 5.58 -12.70 17.24
N PHE A 46 4.79 -11.75 17.75
CA PHE A 46 4.34 -11.66 19.15
C PHE A 46 2.81 -11.73 19.26
N ASP A 47 2.13 -12.47 18.39
CA ASP A 47 0.69 -12.75 18.50
C ASP A 47 -0.23 -11.51 18.56
N GLY A 48 0.21 -10.40 17.96
CA GLY A 48 -0.50 -9.12 17.96
C GLY A 48 -0.12 -8.18 19.11
N HIS A 49 0.77 -8.59 20.01
CA HIS A 49 1.28 -7.71 21.05
C HIS A 49 2.24 -6.67 20.46
N SER A 50 1.95 -5.40 20.72
CA SER A 50 2.86 -4.29 20.41
C SER A 50 3.98 -4.25 21.44
N LEU A 51 5.22 -4.30 20.98
CA LEU A 51 6.40 -4.14 21.83
C LEU A 51 6.62 -2.65 22.14
N PRO A 52 7.19 -2.32 23.32
CA PRO A 52 7.64 -0.96 23.58
C PRO A 52 8.79 -0.62 22.63
N THR A 53 8.81 0.62 22.18
CA THR A 53 9.85 1.11 21.28
C THR A 53 11.09 1.51 22.08
N LEU A 54 12.27 1.45 21.45
CA LEU A 54 13.50 1.92 22.08
C LEU A 54 13.40 3.39 22.50
N GLY A 55 12.71 4.22 21.70
CA GLY A 55 12.46 5.62 22.05
C GLY A 55 11.63 5.79 23.33
N GLU A 56 10.62 4.94 23.55
CA GLU A 56 9.81 4.94 24.77
C GLU A 56 10.62 4.50 25.98
N VAL A 57 11.32 3.36 25.86
CA VAL A 57 12.16 2.80 26.94
C VAL A 57 13.26 3.79 27.32
N TRP A 58 13.91 4.41 26.34
CA TRP A 58 14.95 5.42 26.57
C TRP A 58 14.41 6.65 27.28
N ARG A 59 13.23 7.15 26.89
CA ARG A 59 12.59 8.31 27.51
C ARG A 59 12.24 8.03 28.97
N GLU A 60 11.72 6.84 29.27
CA GLU A 60 11.42 6.43 30.64
C GLU A 60 12.70 6.31 31.48
N ALA A 61 13.74 5.66 30.94
CA ALA A 61 15.04 5.57 31.60
C ALA A 61 15.62 6.97 31.89
N LYS A 62 15.51 7.90 30.93
CA LYS A 62 15.96 9.29 31.08
C LYS A 62 15.19 10.08 32.13
N ALA A 63 13.87 9.91 32.19
CA ALA A 63 13.06 10.54 33.24
C ALA A 63 13.46 10.06 34.65
N ASN A 64 14.00 8.84 34.75
CA ASN A 64 14.43 8.21 35.99
C ASN A 64 15.95 8.29 36.24
N HIS A 65 16.72 9.00 35.38
CA HIS A 65 18.19 9.06 35.44
C HIS A 65 18.87 7.68 35.48
N ALA A 66 18.36 6.76 34.66
CA ALA A 66 18.74 5.35 34.63
C ALA A 66 19.19 4.88 33.23
N GLU A 67 19.57 5.81 32.34
CA GLU A 67 19.98 5.48 30.96
C GLU A 67 21.17 4.51 30.93
N ASP A 68 22.14 4.68 31.82
CA ASP A 68 23.33 3.82 31.94
C ASP A 68 23.02 2.43 32.54
N ARG A 69 21.77 2.19 32.97
CA ARG A 69 21.32 0.93 33.57
C ARG A 69 20.47 0.07 32.64
N LEU A 70 20.21 0.53 31.42
CA LEU A 70 19.47 -0.24 30.43
C LEU A 70 20.13 -1.61 30.20
N GLN A 71 19.31 -2.64 30.16
CA GLN A 71 19.71 -4.02 29.96
C GLN A 71 19.09 -4.56 28.68
N ILE A 72 19.63 -5.70 28.21
CA ILE A 72 19.12 -6.39 27.02
C ILE A 72 17.61 -6.70 27.16
N GLY A 73 17.18 -7.12 28.35
CA GLY A 73 15.78 -7.49 28.61
C GLY A 73 14.79 -6.33 28.58
N ASP A 74 15.25 -5.08 28.59
CA ASP A 74 14.38 -3.90 28.46
C ASP A 74 13.98 -3.63 27.01
N LEU A 75 14.75 -4.18 26.05
CA LEU A 75 14.63 -3.87 24.62
C LEU A 75 14.39 -5.10 23.74
N ILE A 76 14.94 -6.25 24.13
CA ILE A 76 14.88 -7.49 23.36
C ILE A 76 13.89 -8.44 24.03
N PHE A 77 12.78 -8.67 23.35
CA PHE A 77 11.72 -9.55 23.82
C PHE A 77 11.82 -10.91 23.12
N ARG A 78 11.40 -11.98 23.80
CA ARG A 78 11.35 -13.34 23.26
C ARG A 78 9.89 -13.77 23.14
N ASN A 79 9.56 -14.41 22.03
CA ASN A 79 8.40 -15.27 21.90
C ASN A 79 8.82 -16.70 21.56
N ASP A 80 8.00 -17.69 21.87
CA ASP A 80 8.18 -19.07 21.44
C ASP A 80 7.08 -19.40 20.41
N LEU A 81 7.46 -19.50 19.12
CA LEU A 81 6.50 -19.75 18.03
C LEU A 81 5.91 -21.16 18.08
N ALA A 82 6.66 -22.08 18.67
CA ALA A 82 6.32 -23.46 18.97
C ALA A 82 7.23 -23.95 20.11
N PRO A 83 6.96 -25.12 20.73
CA PRO A 83 7.89 -25.71 21.69
C PRO A 83 9.31 -25.76 21.13
N ASP A 84 10.26 -25.20 21.88
CA ASP A 84 11.68 -25.12 21.53
C ASP A 84 12.03 -24.32 20.26
N VAL A 85 11.11 -23.47 19.77
CA VAL A 85 11.34 -22.56 18.62
C VAL A 85 11.27 -21.10 19.08
N PRO A 86 12.34 -20.57 19.70
CA PRO A 86 12.38 -19.19 20.14
C PRO A 86 12.61 -18.23 18.98
N ILE A 87 11.98 -17.06 19.06
CA ILE A 87 12.25 -15.90 18.20
C ILE A 87 12.40 -14.66 19.08
N TYR A 88 13.30 -13.76 18.68
CA TYR A 88 13.54 -12.50 19.39
C TYR A 88 13.07 -11.32 18.55
N GLY A 89 12.59 -10.27 19.22
CA GLY A 89 12.17 -9.04 18.56
C GLY A 89 12.49 -7.79 19.35
N CYS A 90 12.64 -6.69 18.62
CA CYS A 90 12.85 -5.34 19.16
C CYS A 90 12.30 -4.30 18.19
N GLU A 91 11.54 -3.33 18.71
CA GLU A 91 11.12 -2.17 17.95
C GLU A 91 12.08 -1.01 18.25
N ILE A 92 13.00 -0.70 17.33
CA ILE A 92 13.84 0.50 17.48
C ILE A 92 12.96 1.73 17.31
N GLY A 93 12.16 1.73 16.25
CA GLY A 93 11.19 2.76 15.98
C GLY A 93 11.75 4.12 15.56
N GLY A 94 10.84 5.06 15.32
CA GLY A 94 11.12 6.48 15.13
C GLY A 94 10.77 7.33 16.36
N PRO A 95 11.02 8.65 16.31
CA PRO A 95 10.56 9.58 17.34
C PRO A 95 9.03 9.67 17.35
N ASP A 96 8.48 10.25 18.44
CA ASP A 96 7.04 10.49 18.57
C ASP A 96 6.45 11.13 17.30
N VAL A 97 5.21 10.77 16.97
CA VAL A 97 4.49 11.30 15.80
C VAL A 97 4.53 12.84 15.81
N GLY A 98 5.07 13.42 14.74
CA GLY A 98 5.19 14.87 14.57
C GLY A 98 6.37 15.52 15.30
N ARG A 99 7.32 14.75 15.85
CA ARG A 99 8.52 15.27 16.53
C ARG A 99 9.79 14.57 16.05
N GLY A 100 10.93 15.25 16.16
CA GLY A 100 12.25 14.66 15.92
C GLY A 100 12.54 14.27 14.45
N CYS A 101 13.58 13.47 14.27
CA CYS A 101 13.98 12.93 12.97
C CYS A 101 14.03 11.39 13.03
N GLY A 102 13.23 10.72 12.20
CA GLY A 102 13.17 9.25 12.10
C GLY A 102 14.55 8.60 12.01
N GLY A 103 15.38 9.08 11.08
CA GLY A 103 16.73 8.55 10.90
C GLY A 103 17.65 8.74 12.12
N GLN A 104 17.53 9.84 12.87
CA GLN A 104 18.34 10.01 14.09
C GLN A 104 17.92 9.04 15.18
N GLY A 105 16.62 8.76 15.31
CA GLY A 105 16.09 7.73 16.23
C GLY A 105 16.68 6.36 15.93
N ILE A 106 16.62 5.94 14.66
CA ILE A 106 17.21 4.68 14.20
C ILE A 106 18.72 4.62 14.48
N SER A 107 19.46 5.67 14.10
CA SER A 107 20.92 5.72 14.31
C SER A 107 21.29 5.65 15.79
N HIS A 108 20.51 6.29 16.67
CA HIS A 108 20.70 6.21 18.11
C HIS A 108 20.38 4.81 18.65
N GLY A 109 19.28 4.20 18.20
CA GLY A 109 18.91 2.86 18.60
C GLY A 109 19.99 1.82 18.30
N PHE A 110 20.59 1.86 17.11
CA PHE A 110 21.73 0.98 16.80
C PHE A 110 22.92 1.21 17.73
N LYS A 111 23.22 2.45 18.13
CA LYS A 111 24.29 2.73 19.10
C LYS A 111 23.99 2.12 20.47
N VAL A 112 22.73 2.17 20.91
CA VAL A 112 22.29 1.54 22.18
C VAL A 112 22.46 0.02 22.08
N LEU A 113 21.99 -0.61 21.01
CA LEU A 113 22.17 -2.04 20.77
C LEU A 113 23.66 -2.44 20.71
N GLU A 114 24.49 -1.63 20.03
CA GLU A 114 25.94 -1.81 20.00
C GLU A 114 26.56 -1.74 21.42
N SER A 115 26.14 -0.77 22.25
CA SER A 115 26.62 -0.66 23.63
C SER A 115 26.18 -1.80 24.55
N LEU A 116 25.04 -2.44 24.24
CA LEU A 116 24.56 -3.65 24.90
C LEU A 116 25.23 -4.93 24.37
N GLY A 117 26.21 -4.78 23.47
CA GLY A 117 27.03 -5.88 22.98
C GLY A 117 26.35 -6.73 21.91
N MET A 118 25.47 -6.15 21.06
CA MET A 118 24.76 -6.87 19.99
C MET A 118 25.65 -7.81 19.16
N GLN A 119 26.91 -7.44 18.93
CA GLN A 119 27.90 -8.23 18.18
C GLN A 119 28.34 -9.53 18.88
N GLN A 120 28.08 -9.65 20.19
CA GLN A 120 28.45 -10.81 21.03
C GLN A 120 27.26 -11.74 21.27
N TRP A 121 26.06 -11.35 20.82
CA TRP A 121 24.87 -12.17 21.01
C TRP A 121 24.96 -13.40 20.11
N ASN A 122 24.65 -14.57 20.68
CA ASN A 122 24.59 -15.81 19.93
C ASN A 122 23.29 -15.82 19.09
N LEU A 123 23.32 -15.16 17.95
CA LEU A 123 22.24 -15.10 16.95
C LEU A 123 22.81 -15.56 15.62
N ASP A 124 22.08 -16.43 14.93
CA ASP A 124 22.45 -16.86 13.58
C ASP A 124 22.02 -15.82 12.55
N MET A 125 20.88 -15.15 12.79
CA MET A 125 20.28 -14.20 11.87
C MET A 125 19.72 -12.98 12.59
N VAL A 126 20.01 -11.79 12.05
CA VAL A 126 19.31 -10.54 12.38
C VAL A 126 18.66 -10.02 11.11
N VAL A 127 17.34 -9.85 11.14
CA VAL A 127 16.56 -9.34 10.00
C VAL A 127 15.93 -8.01 10.37
N MET A 128 16.23 -6.97 9.61
CA MET A 128 15.84 -5.59 9.89
C MET A 128 14.79 -5.10 8.91
N ASP A 129 13.62 -4.69 9.40
CA ASP A 129 12.54 -4.10 8.61
C ASP A 129 12.70 -2.58 8.52
N PHE A 130 13.19 -2.08 7.39
CA PHE A 130 13.50 -0.67 7.19
C PHE A 130 12.46 0.06 6.33
N LEU A 131 12.17 1.31 6.72
CA LEU A 131 11.44 2.24 5.87
C LEU A 131 12.23 2.51 4.57
N GLY A 132 11.62 2.26 3.42
CA GLY A 132 12.26 2.40 2.10
C GLY A 132 11.71 3.53 1.22
N ASP A 133 10.73 4.30 1.68
CA ASP A 133 10.24 5.49 0.95
C ASP A 133 11.31 6.58 0.83
N VAL A 134 12.16 6.68 1.87
CA VAL A 134 13.31 7.56 1.92
C VAL A 134 14.55 6.76 2.28
N VAL A 135 15.63 6.97 1.52
CA VAL A 135 16.93 6.30 1.76
C VAL A 135 17.97 7.37 2.08
N CYS A 136 17.72 8.14 3.14
CA CYS A 136 18.58 9.23 3.56
C CYS A 136 18.89 9.16 5.07
N GLY A 137 20.00 9.78 5.48
CA GLY A 137 20.41 9.84 6.87
C GLY A 137 20.41 8.46 7.55
N GLY A 138 19.67 8.34 8.65
CA GLY A 138 19.59 7.09 9.40
C GLY A 138 18.83 5.94 8.74
N PHE A 139 17.95 6.23 7.77
CA PHE A 139 17.28 5.16 7.00
C PHE A 139 18.22 4.53 5.98
N ALA A 140 19.35 5.19 5.66
CA ALA A 140 20.43 4.62 4.89
C ALA A 140 21.49 3.91 5.76
N THR A 141 21.38 3.93 7.10
CA THR A 141 22.40 3.38 8.01
C THR A 141 22.80 1.93 7.71
N PRO A 142 21.89 1.00 7.38
CA PRO A 142 22.25 -0.35 6.96
C PRO A 142 23.26 -0.39 5.81
N LEU A 143 23.04 0.46 4.80
CA LEU A 143 23.88 0.58 3.61
C LEU A 143 25.15 1.38 3.91
N ALA A 144 25.00 2.54 4.58
CA ALA A 144 26.06 3.52 4.79
C ALA A 144 27.12 3.06 5.78
N ARG A 145 26.72 2.36 6.85
CA ARG A 145 27.64 1.80 7.86
C ARG A 145 27.99 0.34 7.58
N SER A 146 27.51 -0.23 6.47
CA SER A 146 27.66 -1.66 6.15
C SER A 146 27.21 -2.58 7.30
N LEU A 147 26.13 -2.20 8.01
CA LEU A 147 25.57 -3.03 9.09
C LEU A 147 24.82 -4.25 8.53
N ALA A 148 24.20 -4.09 7.36
CA ALA A 148 23.61 -5.21 6.64
C ALA A 148 24.66 -5.81 5.70
N GLU A 149 24.78 -7.13 5.69
CA GLU A 149 25.54 -7.83 4.65
C GLU A 149 24.73 -7.87 3.36
N GLU A 150 23.43 -8.15 3.50
CA GLU A 150 22.52 -8.48 2.41
C GLU A 150 21.24 -7.65 2.52
N VAL A 151 20.69 -7.25 1.37
CA VAL A 151 19.46 -6.45 1.27
C VAL A 151 18.45 -7.10 0.34
N LEU A 152 17.23 -7.24 0.83
CA LEU A 152 16.05 -7.63 0.06
C LEU A 152 15.18 -6.41 -0.18
N ILE A 153 14.64 -6.27 -1.39
CA ILE A 153 13.72 -5.18 -1.73
C ILE A 153 12.34 -5.77 -2.05
N VAL A 154 11.35 -5.47 -1.21
CA VAL A 154 9.96 -5.86 -1.41
C VAL A 154 9.28 -4.86 -2.34
N VAL A 155 8.67 -5.36 -3.41
CA VAL A 155 8.06 -4.55 -4.46
C VAL A 155 6.67 -5.07 -4.87
N SER A 156 5.86 -4.20 -5.48
CA SER A 156 4.69 -4.55 -6.29
C SER A 156 4.83 -3.91 -7.68
N HIS A 157 3.87 -4.21 -8.55
CA HIS A 157 3.84 -3.73 -9.93
C HIS A 157 3.51 -2.24 -10.09
N ASP A 158 3.14 -1.54 -9.01
CA ASP A 158 2.86 -0.10 -9.11
C ASP A 158 4.13 0.74 -9.26
N ARG A 159 4.00 1.85 -9.99
CA ARG A 159 5.08 2.79 -10.29
C ARG A 159 5.82 3.28 -9.06
N GLN A 160 5.12 3.55 -7.96
CA GLN A 160 5.74 4.12 -6.77
C GLN A 160 6.58 3.09 -6.02
N SER A 161 6.12 1.83 -5.99
CA SER A 161 6.92 0.74 -5.44
C SER A 161 8.23 0.54 -6.19
N LEU A 162 8.17 0.48 -7.53
CA LEU A 162 9.37 0.33 -8.36
C LEU A 162 10.27 1.57 -8.31
N TYR A 163 9.69 2.76 -8.15
CA TYR A 163 10.46 3.99 -7.95
C TYR A 163 11.27 3.96 -6.65
N ALA A 164 10.65 3.51 -5.55
CA ALA A 164 11.34 3.30 -4.28
C ALA A 164 12.46 2.26 -4.42
N ALA A 165 12.17 1.12 -5.08
CA ALA A 165 13.17 0.08 -5.35
C ALA A 165 14.37 0.62 -6.14
N ASN A 166 14.13 1.41 -7.19
CA ASN A 166 15.19 2.04 -7.97
C ASN A 166 16.04 3.00 -7.11
N ASN A 167 15.42 3.78 -6.22
CA ASN A 167 16.16 4.66 -5.32
C ASN A 167 16.98 3.90 -4.27
N ILE A 168 16.47 2.78 -3.75
CA ILE A 168 17.24 1.89 -2.86
C ILE A 168 18.45 1.32 -3.62
N ALA A 169 18.25 0.87 -4.86
CA ALA A 169 19.33 0.38 -5.70
C ALA A 169 20.38 1.47 -5.99
N ARG A 170 19.94 2.71 -6.26
CA ARG A 170 20.84 3.87 -6.41
C ARG A 170 21.65 4.14 -5.16
N ALA A 171 21.02 4.09 -3.99
CA ALA A 171 21.70 4.30 -2.72
C ALA A 171 22.72 3.19 -2.45
N ALA A 172 22.36 1.92 -2.63
CA ALA A 172 23.28 0.79 -2.47
C ALA A 172 24.47 0.88 -3.44
N HIS A 173 24.22 1.24 -4.71
CA HIS A 173 25.28 1.45 -5.70
C HIS A 173 26.22 2.60 -5.29
N TYR A 174 25.67 3.70 -4.78
CA TYR A 174 26.44 4.84 -4.29
C TYR A 174 27.31 4.49 -3.07
N PHE A 175 26.78 3.79 -2.06
CA PHE A 175 27.59 3.39 -0.90
C PHE A 175 28.66 2.36 -1.25
N ARG A 176 28.38 1.46 -2.20
CA ARG A 176 29.38 0.51 -2.70
C ARG A 176 30.53 1.22 -3.41
N SER A 177 30.27 2.27 -4.20
CA SER A 177 31.34 3.05 -4.85
C SER A 177 32.23 3.80 -3.87
N MET A 178 31.74 4.02 -2.63
CA MET A 178 32.51 4.57 -1.51
C MET A 178 33.17 3.49 -0.63
N GLY A 179 33.14 2.22 -1.03
CA GLY A 179 33.77 1.11 -0.30
C GLY A 179 32.86 0.37 0.69
N GLY A 180 31.55 0.63 0.69
CA GLY A 180 30.58 -0.15 1.46
C GLY A 180 30.50 -1.60 0.98
N THR A 181 30.27 -2.53 1.90
CA THR A 181 30.28 -3.98 1.63
C THR A 181 28.88 -4.57 1.48
N THR A 182 27.82 -3.83 1.78
CA THR A 182 26.43 -4.28 1.67
C THR A 182 26.07 -4.62 0.22
N GLN A 183 25.39 -5.76 0.03
CA GLN A 183 25.04 -6.28 -1.28
C GLN A 183 23.52 -6.46 -1.42
N LEU A 184 22.98 -6.24 -2.61
CA LEU A 184 21.57 -6.50 -2.88
C LEU A 184 21.42 -7.98 -3.25
N LEU A 185 20.50 -8.70 -2.61
CA LEU A 185 20.14 -10.05 -3.05
C LEU A 185 19.21 -9.98 -4.27
N GLY A 186 18.18 -9.14 -4.20
CA GLY A 186 17.21 -9.01 -5.29
C GLY A 186 15.84 -8.52 -4.83
N LEU A 187 14.85 -8.75 -5.70
CA LEU A 187 13.48 -8.30 -5.55
C LEU A 187 12.59 -9.42 -5.02
N VAL A 188 11.69 -9.08 -4.10
CA VAL A 188 10.58 -9.96 -3.69
C VAL A 188 9.29 -9.28 -4.13
N VAL A 189 8.58 -9.89 -5.06
CA VAL A 189 7.29 -9.37 -5.54
C VAL A 189 6.22 -9.75 -4.53
N ASN A 190 5.59 -8.76 -3.92
CA ASN A 190 4.46 -8.96 -3.02
C ASN A 190 3.16 -8.49 -3.67
N ARG A 191 2.06 -9.15 -3.31
CA ARG A 191 0.74 -8.94 -3.93
C ARG A 191 0.84 -9.04 -5.45
N ASP A 192 1.56 -10.06 -5.92
CA ASP A 192 1.75 -10.30 -7.34
C ASP A 192 0.38 -10.45 -8.02
N ASP A 193 0.14 -9.58 -9.01
CA ASP A 193 -1.09 -9.53 -9.81
C ASP A 193 -0.93 -10.22 -11.18
N GLY A 194 0.24 -10.79 -11.44
CA GLY A 194 0.56 -11.53 -12.68
C GLY A 194 0.95 -10.64 -13.86
N THR A 195 1.07 -9.32 -13.67
CA THR A 195 1.63 -8.44 -14.71
C THR A 195 3.14 -8.60 -14.84
N ASP A 196 3.70 -8.12 -15.94
CA ASP A 196 5.12 -8.22 -16.29
C ASP A 196 5.93 -6.98 -15.89
N THR A 197 5.31 -6.01 -15.20
CA THR A 197 5.92 -4.70 -14.90
C THR A 197 7.20 -4.85 -14.07
N VAL A 198 7.17 -5.71 -13.05
CA VAL A 198 8.37 -6.01 -12.26
C VAL A 198 9.40 -6.78 -13.08
N ASP A 199 9.01 -7.66 -14.01
CA ASP A 199 9.95 -8.37 -14.89
C ASP A 199 10.69 -7.42 -15.81
N ARG A 200 9.97 -6.47 -16.43
CA ARG A 200 10.58 -5.40 -17.25
C ARG A 200 11.58 -4.59 -16.42
N PHE A 201 11.21 -4.24 -15.19
CA PHE A 201 12.11 -3.52 -14.27
C PHE A 201 13.33 -4.33 -13.86
N ALA A 202 13.13 -5.60 -13.50
CA ALA A 202 14.19 -6.55 -13.14
C ALA A 202 15.18 -6.74 -14.29
N GLN A 203 14.68 -6.94 -15.51
CA GLN A 203 15.49 -7.07 -16.71
C GLN A 203 16.28 -5.79 -17.02
N ALA A 204 15.64 -4.62 -16.92
CA ALA A 204 16.29 -3.34 -17.20
C ALA A 204 17.38 -2.99 -16.17
N THR A 205 17.20 -3.38 -14.91
CA THR A 205 18.16 -3.10 -13.84
C THR A 205 19.22 -4.19 -13.65
N GLY A 206 18.94 -5.43 -14.09
CA GLY A 206 19.75 -6.60 -13.78
C GLY A 206 19.48 -7.21 -12.39
N LEU A 207 18.52 -6.68 -11.63
CA LEU A 207 18.17 -7.23 -10.32
C LEU A 207 17.35 -8.51 -10.45
N PRO A 208 17.73 -9.62 -9.79
CA PRO A 208 16.98 -10.86 -9.88
C PRO A 208 15.68 -10.79 -9.07
N ILE A 209 14.63 -11.44 -9.56
CA ILE A 209 13.40 -11.70 -8.79
C ILE A 209 13.62 -12.99 -8.01
N LEU A 210 13.61 -12.90 -6.67
CA LEU A 210 13.88 -14.01 -5.77
C LEU A 210 12.63 -14.83 -5.44
N ALA A 211 11.48 -14.15 -5.38
CA ALA A 211 10.20 -14.77 -5.06
C ALA A 211 9.03 -13.91 -5.52
N ARG A 212 7.89 -14.58 -5.70
CA ARG A 212 6.59 -13.98 -6.01
C ARG A 212 5.57 -14.46 -4.99
N ILE A 213 5.01 -13.52 -4.24
CA ILE A 213 3.99 -13.75 -3.23
C ILE A 213 2.65 -13.31 -3.84
N PRO A 214 1.75 -14.26 -4.17
CA PRO A 214 0.52 -13.95 -4.87
C PRO A 214 -0.43 -13.11 -4.01
N HIS A 215 -1.26 -12.28 -4.65
CA HIS A 215 -2.36 -11.65 -3.94
C HIS A 215 -3.39 -12.70 -3.48
N ASN A 216 -3.61 -12.79 -2.16
CA ASN A 216 -4.52 -13.79 -1.59
C ASN A 216 -5.34 -13.19 -0.43
N HIS A 217 -6.67 -13.33 -0.53
CA HIS A 217 -7.60 -12.77 0.44
C HIS A 217 -7.47 -13.40 1.84
N GLN A 218 -7.34 -14.73 1.93
CA GLN A 218 -7.17 -15.43 3.21
C GLN A 218 -5.90 -14.98 3.93
N VAL A 219 -4.79 -14.88 3.20
CA VAL A 219 -3.51 -14.40 3.72
C VAL A 219 -3.58 -12.96 4.18
N ARG A 220 -4.30 -12.11 3.46
CA ARG A 220 -4.57 -10.74 3.89
C ARG A 220 -5.31 -10.71 5.22
N VAL A 221 -6.39 -11.49 5.37
CA VAL A 221 -7.17 -11.56 6.63
C VAL A 221 -6.29 -12.04 7.79
N LEU A 222 -5.45 -13.05 7.57
CA LEU A 222 -4.50 -13.54 8.58
C LEU A 222 -3.46 -12.47 8.94
N SER A 223 -2.89 -11.79 7.94
CA SER A 223 -1.93 -10.71 8.16
C SER A 223 -2.54 -9.55 8.95
N ASP A 224 -3.78 -9.14 8.61
CA ASP A 224 -4.51 -8.08 9.32
C ASP A 224 -4.80 -8.49 10.78
N ALA A 225 -4.93 -9.81 11.04
CA ALA A 225 -5.06 -10.39 12.38
C ALA A 225 -3.71 -10.68 13.08
N CYS A 226 -2.58 -10.19 12.55
CA CYS A 226 -1.23 -10.43 13.06
C CYS A 226 -0.88 -11.93 13.18
N LYS A 227 -1.32 -12.75 12.20
CA LYS A 227 -1.03 -14.19 12.14
C LYS A 227 -0.06 -14.54 11.03
N LEU A 228 0.85 -15.45 11.35
CA LEU A 228 1.77 -16.08 10.39
C LEU A 228 0.98 -16.89 9.36
N VAL A 229 1.48 -16.91 8.12
CA VAL A 229 0.82 -17.58 6.99
C VAL A 229 1.59 -18.78 6.46
N LEU A 230 2.61 -19.23 7.19
CA LEU A 230 3.47 -20.36 6.80
C LEU A 230 2.71 -21.69 6.65
N HIS A 231 1.51 -21.79 7.21
CA HIS A 231 0.64 -22.98 7.10
C HIS A 231 -0.32 -22.92 5.89
N VAL A 232 -0.34 -21.80 5.16
CA VAL A 232 -1.22 -21.61 4.00
C VAL A 232 -0.42 -21.89 2.73
N GLU A 233 -0.91 -22.80 1.89
CA GLU A 233 -0.31 -23.06 0.58
C GLU A 233 -0.62 -21.92 -0.42
N PRO A 234 0.34 -21.49 -1.27
CA PRO A 234 1.74 -21.94 -1.40
C PRO A 234 2.75 -21.11 -0.56
N PHE A 235 2.29 -20.36 0.45
CA PHE A 235 3.11 -19.37 1.15
C PHE A 235 4.22 -20.00 1.99
N GLY A 236 3.95 -21.15 2.64
CA GLY A 236 4.97 -21.92 3.36
C GLY A 236 6.18 -22.26 2.49
N ASP A 237 5.93 -22.75 1.27
CA ASP A 237 6.97 -23.09 0.29
C ASP A 237 7.73 -21.85 -0.20
N ILE A 238 7.04 -20.75 -0.49
CA ILE A 238 7.66 -19.50 -0.95
C ILE A 238 8.65 -18.98 0.10
N PHE A 239 8.20 -18.85 1.36
CA PHE A 239 9.08 -18.40 2.44
C PHE A 239 10.16 -19.42 2.76
N GLY A 240 9.87 -20.71 2.62
CA GLY A 240 10.86 -21.80 2.74
C GLY A 240 12.00 -21.65 1.74
N GLY A 241 11.68 -21.46 0.45
CA GLY A 241 12.69 -21.28 -0.59
C GLY A 241 13.60 -20.09 -0.36
N ILE A 242 13.06 -18.96 0.10
CA ILE A 242 13.86 -17.76 0.42
C ILE A 242 14.72 -18.01 1.65
N ALA A 243 14.14 -18.53 2.74
CA ALA A 243 14.86 -18.77 3.99
C ALA A 243 16.01 -19.77 3.79
N ASP A 244 15.72 -20.91 3.15
CA ASP A 244 16.72 -21.94 2.86
C ASP A 244 17.80 -21.40 1.91
N GLY A 245 17.42 -20.55 0.95
CA GLY A 245 18.37 -19.94 0.03
C GLY A 245 19.30 -18.92 0.68
N ILE A 246 18.84 -18.17 1.69
CA ILE A 246 19.68 -17.29 2.52
C ILE A 246 20.63 -18.14 3.38
N VAL A 247 20.10 -19.12 4.11
CA VAL A 247 20.89 -19.96 5.05
C VAL A 247 21.96 -20.77 4.30
N SER A 248 21.60 -21.38 3.17
CA SER A 248 22.53 -22.16 2.34
C SER A 248 23.45 -21.30 1.46
N ARG A 249 23.28 -19.97 1.46
CA ARG A 249 23.96 -19.03 0.56
C ARG A 249 23.77 -19.37 -0.93
N SER A 250 22.66 -20.02 -1.30
CA SER A 250 22.33 -20.27 -2.71
C SER A 250 21.78 -19.03 -3.41
N LEU A 251 21.18 -18.09 -2.66
CA LEU A 251 20.84 -16.76 -3.16
C LEU A 251 22.11 -15.92 -3.22
N GLN A 252 22.73 -15.88 -4.39
CA GLN A 252 23.95 -15.11 -4.61
C GLN A 252 23.63 -13.62 -4.67
N PRO A 253 24.40 -12.77 -3.97
CA PRO A 253 24.22 -11.34 -4.09
C PRO A 253 24.42 -10.84 -5.52
N CYS A 254 23.53 -9.96 -5.95
CA CYS A 254 23.59 -9.30 -7.24
C CYS A 254 24.65 -8.19 -7.20
N THR A 255 25.78 -8.45 -7.84
CA THR A 255 26.85 -7.46 -8.00
C THR A 255 26.79 -6.67 -9.30
N ASP A 256 26.06 -7.17 -10.28
CA ASP A 256 25.95 -6.59 -11.63
C ASP A 256 24.54 -6.07 -11.86
N TYR A 257 24.24 -4.92 -11.26
CA TYR A 257 23.00 -4.19 -11.48
C TYR A 257 23.28 -2.72 -11.74
N THR A 258 22.43 -2.12 -12.57
CA THR A 258 22.49 -0.69 -12.90
C THR A 258 21.14 -0.06 -12.60
N PRO A 259 21.07 0.87 -11.63
CA PRO A 259 19.83 1.62 -11.39
C PRO A 259 19.46 2.49 -12.59
N LEU A 260 18.17 2.65 -12.85
CA LEU A 260 17.65 3.36 -14.01
C LEU A 260 17.70 4.88 -13.82
N SER A 261 17.98 5.60 -14.91
CA SER A 261 17.67 7.03 -15.00
C SER A 261 16.16 7.27 -14.98
N TYR A 262 15.73 8.53 -14.85
CA TYR A 262 14.30 8.86 -14.83
C TYR A 262 13.60 8.46 -16.14
N ASP A 263 14.19 8.76 -17.29
CA ASP A 263 13.63 8.40 -18.61
C ASP A 263 13.55 6.88 -18.81
N GLN A 264 14.63 6.17 -18.45
CA GLN A 264 14.66 4.71 -18.51
C GLN A 264 13.60 4.09 -17.59
N PHE A 265 13.38 4.68 -16.42
CA PHE A 265 12.38 4.25 -15.48
C PHE A 265 10.96 4.48 -16.01
N LEU A 266 10.67 5.64 -16.61
CA LEU A 266 9.37 5.90 -17.22
C LEU A 266 9.06 4.93 -18.36
N ALA A 267 10.07 4.55 -19.14
CA ALA A 267 9.93 3.58 -20.23
C ALA A 267 9.48 2.19 -19.75
N ILE A 268 9.62 1.84 -18.47
CA ILE A 268 9.06 0.61 -17.88
C ILE A 268 7.52 0.62 -17.90
N PHE A 269 6.91 1.81 -17.85
CA PHE A 269 5.46 2.02 -17.83
C PHE A 269 4.92 2.54 -19.16
N ASP A 270 5.69 2.37 -20.24
CA ASP A 270 5.37 2.90 -21.57
C ASP A 270 5.10 4.42 -21.55
N ALA A 271 5.77 5.11 -20.62
CA ALA A 271 5.70 6.54 -20.43
C ALA A 271 7.02 7.21 -20.84
N GLN A 272 6.94 8.50 -21.15
CA GLN A 272 8.08 9.35 -21.45
C GLN A 272 7.90 10.72 -20.80
N GLU A 273 9.00 11.38 -20.44
CA GLU A 273 8.93 12.76 -19.97
C GLU A 273 8.42 13.65 -21.13
N PRO A 274 7.41 14.50 -20.89
CA PRO A 274 6.93 15.43 -21.91
C PRO A 274 8.07 16.35 -22.38
N PRO A 275 8.11 16.71 -23.68
CA PRO A 275 9.13 17.62 -24.18
C PRO A 275 9.00 19.01 -23.55
N GLY A 276 10.14 19.65 -23.30
CA GLY A 276 10.23 20.97 -22.66
C GLY A 276 10.62 20.90 -21.19
N ARG A 277 10.70 22.04 -20.52
CA ARG A 277 10.89 22.13 -19.07
C ARG A 277 9.78 22.98 -18.48
N PRO A 278 9.33 22.70 -17.25
CA PRO A 278 8.46 23.62 -16.54
C PRO A 278 9.08 25.01 -16.48
N THR A 279 8.28 26.04 -16.73
CA THR A 279 8.71 27.44 -16.55
C THR A 279 8.92 27.71 -15.06
N PRO A 280 10.12 28.14 -14.62
CA PRO A 280 10.35 28.50 -13.23
C PRO A 280 9.49 29.71 -12.83
N ALA A 281 8.87 29.66 -11.65
CA ALA A 281 8.10 30.78 -11.13
C ALA A 281 9.01 31.96 -10.77
N GLY A 282 8.56 33.18 -11.10
CA GLY A 282 9.23 34.43 -10.71
C GLY A 282 8.88 34.87 -9.30
N ALA A 283 9.75 35.65 -8.64
CA ALA A 283 9.44 36.23 -7.33
C ALA A 283 8.19 37.12 -7.40
N ASP A 284 8.03 37.90 -8.48
CA ASP A 284 6.87 38.76 -8.69
C ASP A 284 5.56 37.97 -8.88
N GLU A 285 5.62 36.74 -9.37
CA GLU A 285 4.45 35.86 -9.53
C GLU A 285 3.98 35.29 -8.18
N LEU A 286 4.92 34.94 -7.29
CA LEU A 286 4.61 34.33 -6.00
C LEU A 286 4.41 35.36 -4.87
N LEU A 287 5.03 36.53 -4.98
CA LEU A 287 5.03 37.60 -3.96
C LEU A 287 4.24 38.84 -4.40
N GLY A 288 3.91 38.96 -5.69
CA GLY A 288 3.13 40.07 -6.21
C GLY A 288 1.70 40.04 -5.69
N ALA A 289 1.13 41.23 -5.45
CA ALA A 289 -0.27 41.40 -5.03
C ALA A 289 -1.27 41.30 -6.20
N THR A 290 -0.83 40.86 -7.37
CA THR A 290 -1.69 40.80 -8.56
C THR A 290 -2.63 39.61 -8.43
N PRO A 291 -3.96 39.81 -8.42
CA PRO A 291 -4.90 38.69 -8.37
C PRO A 291 -4.68 37.84 -9.62
N GLN A 292 -4.36 36.56 -9.43
CA GLN A 292 -4.48 35.61 -10.53
C GLN A 292 -5.94 35.62 -10.97
N ASN A 293 -6.18 35.73 -12.28
CA ASN A 293 -7.52 35.51 -12.81
C ASN A 293 -8.01 34.16 -12.31
N SER A 294 -9.18 34.14 -11.66
CA SER A 294 -9.86 32.89 -11.38
C SER A 294 -10.16 32.24 -12.73
N VAL A 295 -9.30 31.31 -13.13
CA VAL A 295 -9.69 30.30 -14.11
C VAL A 295 -10.83 29.59 -13.41
N GLY A 296 -12.07 29.83 -13.87
CA GLY A 296 -13.20 29.03 -13.42
C GLY A 296 -12.73 27.60 -13.53
N LEU A 297 -12.79 26.86 -12.41
CA LEU A 297 -12.54 25.43 -12.41
C LEU A 297 -13.28 24.95 -13.65
N LEU A 298 -12.55 24.50 -14.69
CA LEU A 298 -13.18 23.85 -15.84
C LEU A 298 -14.24 22.98 -15.22
N ASP A 299 -15.51 23.22 -15.58
CA ASP A 299 -16.62 22.42 -15.10
C ASP A 299 -16.20 20.98 -15.35
N LEU A 300 -15.63 20.36 -14.31
CA LEU A 300 -15.56 18.95 -14.13
C LEU A 300 -17.01 18.64 -13.85
N GLU A 301 -17.84 18.75 -14.90
CA GLU A 301 -18.94 17.85 -15.09
C GLU A 301 -18.27 16.48 -15.01
N LEU A 302 -18.18 15.98 -13.77
CA LEU A 302 -18.44 14.59 -13.50
C LEU A 302 -19.67 14.30 -14.34
N SER A 303 -19.46 13.84 -15.57
CA SER A 303 -20.55 13.35 -16.39
C SER A 303 -21.25 12.39 -15.45
N PRO A 304 -22.51 12.65 -15.04
CA PRO A 304 -23.20 11.70 -14.19
C PRO A 304 -23.09 10.40 -14.96
N VAL A 305 -22.42 9.42 -14.36
CA VAL A 305 -22.38 8.08 -14.92
C VAL A 305 -23.84 7.70 -14.97
N ARG A 306 -24.46 7.80 -16.16
CA ARG A 306 -25.84 7.39 -16.36
C ARG A 306 -25.85 5.91 -16.03
N GLN A 307 -26.34 5.59 -14.83
CA GLN A 307 -26.43 4.20 -14.35
C GLN A 307 -27.41 3.40 -15.21
N VAL A 308 -28.29 4.09 -15.95
CA VAL A 308 -29.31 3.51 -16.80
C VAL A 308 -29.00 3.84 -18.27
N ASN A 309 -28.71 2.80 -19.05
CA ASN A 309 -28.49 2.92 -20.49
C ASN A 309 -29.83 2.92 -21.22
N ALA A 310 -30.22 4.05 -21.80
CA ALA A 310 -31.31 4.09 -22.79
C ALA A 310 -30.82 3.53 -24.13
N THR A 311 -31.50 2.50 -24.63
CA THR A 311 -31.13 1.79 -25.87
C THR A 311 -31.96 2.22 -27.07
N THR A 312 -33.08 2.92 -26.85
CA THR A 312 -33.96 3.44 -27.90
C THR A 312 -34.20 4.94 -27.73
N PRO A 313 -34.54 5.68 -28.81
CA PRO A 313 -34.89 7.11 -28.72
C PRO A 313 -36.02 7.39 -27.72
N GLU A 314 -36.99 6.48 -27.64
CA GLU A 314 -38.14 6.57 -26.74
C GLU A 314 -37.74 6.46 -25.26
N GLN A 315 -36.79 5.58 -24.94
CA GLN A 315 -36.21 5.45 -23.60
C GLN A 315 -35.41 6.68 -23.21
N SER A 316 -34.67 7.28 -24.15
CA SER A 316 -33.93 8.53 -23.91
C SER A 316 -34.87 9.68 -23.59
N THR A 317 -35.95 9.83 -24.35
CA THR A 317 -36.97 10.87 -24.09
C THR A 317 -37.64 10.67 -22.74
N VAL A 318 -38.01 9.44 -22.36
CA VAL A 318 -38.56 9.15 -21.03
C VAL A 318 -37.58 9.51 -19.92
N LEU A 319 -36.32 9.10 -20.04
CA LEU A 319 -35.30 9.35 -19.05
C LEU A 319 -35.09 10.85 -18.84
N GLU A 320 -34.91 11.61 -19.92
CA GLU A 320 -34.69 13.06 -19.88
C GLU A 320 -35.87 13.80 -19.24
N MET A 321 -37.11 13.42 -19.59
CA MET A 321 -38.30 14.08 -19.06
C MET A 321 -38.53 13.80 -17.57
N LEU A 322 -38.18 12.61 -17.09
CA LEU A 322 -38.29 12.25 -15.67
C LEU A 322 -37.16 12.85 -14.83
N GLU A 323 -35.94 12.85 -15.35
CA GLU A 323 -34.81 13.56 -14.73
C GLU A 323 -35.11 15.06 -14.63
N ALA A 324 -35.73 15.66 -15.66
CA ALA A 324 -36.12 17.08 -15.67
C ALA A 324 -37.15 17.46 -14.60
N ILE A 325 -37.96 16.51 -14.12
CA ILE A 325 -38.86 16.73 -12.97
C ILE A 325 -38.25 16.32 -11.63
N GLY A 326 -36.96 15.98 -11.61
CA GLY A 326 -36.18 15.70 -10.41
C GLY A 326 -36.24 14.25 -9.92
N LEU A 327 -36.69 13.30 -10.75
CA LEU A 327 -36.67 11.88 -10.41
C LEU A 327 -35.33 11.24 -10.80
N HIS A 328 -34.64 10.64 -9.83
CA HIS A 328 -33.42 9.89 -10.08
C HIS A 328 -33.76 8.46 -10.50
N ILE A 329 -33.55 8.12 -11.78
CA ILE A 329 -33.88 6.81 -12.32
C ILE A 329 -32.71 5.85 -12.10
N THR A 330 -32.99 4.72 -11.45
CA THR A 330 -31.99 3.69 -11.13
C THR A 330 -32.09 2.46 -12.02
N ASP A 331 -33.24 2.24 -12.67
CA ASP A 331 -33.44 1.15 -13.62
C ASP A 331 -34.53 1.50 -14.65
N MET A 332 -34.48 0.88 -15.82
CA MET A 332 -35.47 1.05 -16.88
C MET A 332 -35.62 -0.24 -17.69
N ALA A 333 -36.87 -0.63 -17.92
CA ALA A 333 -37.22 -1.80 -18.72
C ALA A 333 -38.34 -1.46 -19.70
N GLN A 334 -38.42 -2.24 -20.78
CA GLN A 334 -39.51 -2.17 -21.75
C GLN A 334 -40.08 -3.55 -22.00
N THR A 335 -41.39 -3.71 -21.82
CA THR A 335 -42.10 -4.98 -22.06
C THR A 335 -43.31 -4.74 -22.95
N ASP A 336 -43.75 -5.79 -23.67
CA ASP A 336 -44.93 -5.71 -24.54
C ASP A 336 -46.24 -5.46 -23.75
N ALA A 337 -46.27 -5.84 -22.47
CA ALA A 337 -47.44 -5.71 -21.60
C ALA A 337 -47.53 -4.35 -20.90
N ASP A 338 -46.39 -3.81 -20.43
CA ASP A 338 -46.36 -2.60 -19.59
C ASP A 338 -45.77 -1.38 -20.31
N GLY A 339 -45.24 -1.54 -21.53
CA GLY A 339 -44.52 -0.51 -22.25
C GLY A 339 -43.23 -0.14 -21.52
N ILE A 340 -42.90 1.15 -21.44
CA ILE A 340 -41.73 1.60 -20.68
C ILE A 340 -42.08 1.65 -19.19
N THR A 341 -41.22 1.04 -18.37
CA THR A 341 -41.26 1.08 -16.91
C THR A 341 -39.92 1.57 -16.39
N VAL A 342 -39.95 2.45 -15.39
CA VAL A 342 -38.77 3.03 -14.77
C VAL A 342 -38.83 2.86 -13.27
N THR A 343 -37.67 2.75 -12.64
CA THR A 343 -37.54 2.63 -11.18
C THR A 343 -36.83 3.87 -10.65
N SER A 344 -37.41 4.52 -9.64
CA SER A 344 -36.79 5.61 -8.91
C SER A 344 -36.83 5.31 -7.41
N GLY A 345 -35.70 4.87 -6.86
CA GLY A 345 -35.62 4.42 -5.47
C GLY A 345 -36.47 3.17 -5.23
N ALA A 346 -37.53 3.29 -4.42
CA ALA A 346 -38.47 2.22 -4.12
C ALA A 346 -39.77 2.27 -4.95
N THR A 347 -39.89 3.23 -5.86
CA THR A 347 -41.09 3.49 -6.65
C THR A 347 -40.94 2.94 -8.07
N GLU A 348 -41.87 2.09 -8.51
CA GLU A 348 -41.99 1.65 -9.90
C GLU A 348 -42.98 2.55 -10.64
N ILE A 349 -42.58 3.13 -11.78
CA ILE A 349 -43.43 4.00 -12.60
C ILE A 349 -43.66 3.35 -13.95
N ARG A 350 -44.92 3.01 -14.25
CA ARG A 350 -45.34 2.39 -15.51
C ARG A 350 -45.91 3.43 -16.46
N ILE A 351 -45.21 3.67 -17.55
CA ILE A 351 -45.50 4.74 -18.49
C ILE A 351 -46.33 4.23 -19.67
N GLY A 352 -46.13 2.99 -20.09
CA GLY A 352 -46.81 2.43 -21.25
C GLY A 352 -46.22 2.95 -22.56
N LYS A 353 -47.07 3.36 -23.50
CA LYS A 353 -46.63 3.88 -24.80
C LYS A 353 -46.04 5.30 -24.65
N PRO A 354 -44.85 5.58 -25.24
CA PRO A 354 -44.19 6.88 -25.16
C PRO A 354 -44.95 8.04 -25.84
N ALA A 355 -45.82 7.72 -26.81
CA ALA A 355 -46.51 8.73 -27.63
C ALA A 355 -47.40 9.72 -26.83
N ASP A 356 -47.80 9.35 -25.61
CA ASP A 356 -48.66 10.17 -24.74
C ASP A 356 -47.93 10.66 -23.48
N LEU A 357 -46.59 10.61 -23.48
CA LEU A 357 -45.77 10.92 -22.30
C LEU A 357 -46.00 12.33 -21.77
N ASP A 358 -46.08 13.33 -22.66
CA ASP A 358 -46.35 14.73 -22.29
C ASP A 358 -47.63 14.90 -21.45
N ASN A 359 -48.69 14.16 -21.81
CA ASN A 359 -49.97 14.20 -21.12
C ASN A 359 -49.92 13.53 -19.74
N LYS A 360 -48.98 12.60 -19.54
CA LYS A 360 -48.78 11.84 -18.29
C LYS A 360 -47.84 12.58 -17.34
N MET A 361 -46.92 13.38 -17.86
CA MET A 361 -45.89 14.08 -17.07
C MET A 361 -46.46 15.03 -16.02
N ALA A 362 -47.60 15.68 -16.30
CA ALA A 362 -48.26 16.54 -15.33
C ALA A 362 -48.68 15.77 -14.06
N PHE A 363 -49.16 14.53 -14.23
CA PHE A 363 -49.57 13.66 -13.14
C PHE A 363 -48.37 13.14 -12.34
N VAL A 364 -47.35 12.62 -13.03
CA VAL A 364 -46.12 12.12 -12.38
C VAL A 364 -45.40 13.26 -11.63
N SER A 365 -45.34 14.46 -12.22
CA SER A 365 -44.77 15.64 -11.57
C SER A 365 -45.58 16.10 -10.34
N ALA A 366 -46.91 16.00 -10.39
CA ALA A 366 -47.76 16.30 -9.23
C ALA A 366 -47.52 15.31 -8.07
N LEU A 367 -47.42 14.01 -8.37
CA LEU A 367 -47.12 12.99 -7.36
C LEU A 367 -45.70 13.14 -6.80
N ALA A 368 -44.70 13.37 -7.65
CA ALA A 368 -43.32 13.59 -7.21
C ALA A 368 -43.20 14.80 -6.26
N ARG A 369 -43.91 15.90 -6.56
CA ARG A 369 -43.95 17.10 -5.71
C ARG A 369 -44.75 16.94 -4.42
N SER A 370 -45.63 15.93 -4.33
CA SER A 370 -46.39 15.65 -3.11
C SER A 370 -45.51 15.16 -1.96
N GLY A 371 -44.32 14.62 -2.26
CA GLY A 371 -43.39 14.07 -1.28
C GLY A 371 -43.88 12.79 -0.58
N GLN A 372 -45.03 12.24 -1.00
CA GLN A 372 -45.54 10.98 -0.47
C GLN A 372 -44.79 9.79 -1.07
N PRO A 373 -44.45 8.76 -0.28
CA PRO A 373 -43.85 7.55 -0.79
C PRO A 373 -44.89 6.71 -1.53
N PHE A 374 -44.59 6.32 -2.76
CA PHE A 374 -45.42 5.41 -3.55
C PHE A 374 -44.62 4.14 -3.84
N SER A 375 -45.32 3.01 -3.83
CA SER A 375 -44.75 1.74 -4.29
C SER A 375 -44.86 1.62 -5.81
N ILE A 376 -45.99 2.06 -6.38
CA ILE A 376 -46.28 1.97 -7.80
C ILE A 376 -47.02 3.24 -8.25
N ILE A 377 -46.63 3.80 -9.39
CA ILE A 377 -47.35 4.83 -10.13
C ILE A 377 -47.62 4.29 -11.53
N ASP A 378 -48.88 4.02 -11.86
CA ASP A 378 -49.29 3.50 -13.17
C ASP A 378 -50.02 4.57 -13.96
N VAL A 379 -49.36 5.08 -15.00
CA VAL A 379 -49.87 6.10 -15.93
C VAL A 379 -49.99 5.55 -17.35
N ARG A 380 -50.06 4.22 -17.53
CA ARG A 380 -50.22 3.60 -18.84
C ARG A 380 -51.46 4.12 -19.58
N TYR A 381 -52.53 4.37 -18.83
CA TYR A 381 -53.80 4.93 -19.29
C TYR A 381 -53.96 6.37 -18.77
N ALA A 382 -53.79 7.35 -19.65
CA ALA A 382 -53.79 8.77 -19.27
C ALA A 382 -55.14 9.25 -18.69
N ASP A 383 -56.22 8.57 -19.04
CA ASP A 383 -57.60 8.79 -18.59
C ASP A 383 -57.94 8.09 -17.26
N ALA A 384 -57.11 7.16 -16.81
CA ALA A 384 -57.30 6.41 -15.56
C ALA A 384 -55.97 6.12 -14.85
N PRO A 385 -55.19 7.15 -14.45
CA PRO A 385 -53.94 6.94 -13.73
C PRO A 385 -54.20 6.42 -12.31
N SER A 386 -53.32 5.56 -11.81
CA SER A 386 -53.42 4.98 -10.47
C SER A 386 -52.08 5.00 -9.74
N TYR A 387 -52.11 5.02 -8.41
CA TYR A 387 -50.92 4.95 -7.57
C TYR A 387 -51.22 4.17 -6.30
N ARG A 388 -50.21 3.52 -5.72
CA ARG A 388 -50.32 2.71 -4.51
C ARG A 388 -49.27 3.04 -3.47
#